data_AF-A0A6L7A6V3-F1
#
_entry.id   AF-A0A6L7A6V3-F1
#
_cell.length_a   1.000
_cell.length_b   1.000
_cell.length_c   1.000
_cell.angle_alpha   90.00
_cell.angle_beta   90.00
_cell.angle_gamma   90.00
#
_symmetry.space_group_name_H-M   'P 1'
#
loop_
_entity.id
_entity.type
_entity.pdbx_description
1 polymer ?
#
loop_
_entity_poly.entity_id
_entity_poly.type
_entity_poly.pdbx_seq_one_letter_code
_entity_poly.pdbx_strand_id
1 'polypeptide(L)' 'MISTVALFWALCVVCIVNMARYFSSLRALLVVLRNCDPLLYQYVDGGGFFTSHGQPNKQVRLVWY' A
#
# COMPACT_ATOMS: atom_id res chain seq x y z
N MET A 1 11.37 26.86 -22.52
CA MET A 1 12.08 25.58 -22.33
C MET A 1 11.63 25.01 -21.00
N ILE A 2 10.97 23.84 -21.00
CA ILE A 2 10.57 23.20 -19.74
C ILE A 2 11.86 22.71 -19.05
N SER A 3 12.07 23.08 -17.79
CA SER A 3 13.26 22.64 -17.05
C SER A 3 13.11 21.16 -16.69
N THR A 4 14.03 20.31 -17.16
CA THR A 4 14.08 18.88 -16.82
C THR A 4 14.15 18.67 -15.31
N VAL A 5 14.79 19.58 -14.58
CA VAL A 5 14.83 19.58 -13.10
C VAL A 5 13.44 19.80 -12.50
N ALA A 6 12.65 20.71 -13.07
CA ALA A 6 11.28 20.95 -12.62
C ALA A 6 10.36 19.74 -12.89
N LEU A 7 10.52 19.08 -14.05
CA LEU A 7 9.79 17.84 -14.37
C LEU A 7 10.17 16.70 -13.42
N PHE A 8 11.47 16.53 -13.12
CA PHE A 8 11.93 15.52 -12.17
C PHE A 8 11.30 15.72 -10.79
N TRP A 9 11.35 16.94 -10.26
CA TRP A 9 10.72 17.27 -8.99
C TRP A 9 9.21 17.07 -8.99
N ALA A 10 8.53 17.48 -10.06
CA ALA A 10 7.08 17.27 -10.19
C ALA A 10 6.73 15.77 -10.17
N LEU A 11 7.46 14.94 -10.92
CA LEU A 11 7.28 13.49 -10.92
C LEU A 11 7.60 12.87 -9.55
N CYS A 12 8.68 13.30 -8.88
CA CYS A 12 9.01 12.84 -7.54
C CYS A 12 7.88 13.14 -6.55
N VAL A 13 7.35 14.38 -6.56
CA VAL A 13 6.24 14.77 -5.67
C VAL A 13 4.99 13.96 -5.98
N VAL A 14 4.61 13.82 -7.25
CA VAL A 14 3.45 13.00 -7.65
C VAL A 14 3.64 11.55 -7.23
N CYS A 15 4.83 10.97 -7.40
CA CYS A 15 5.14 9.61 -6.95
C CYS A 15 4.99 9.45 -5.43
N ILE A 16 5.51 10.41 -4.64
CA ILE A 16 5.39 10.38 -3.17
C ILE A 16 3.92 10.49 -2.76
N VAL A 17 3.17 11.43 -3.34
CA VAL A 17 1.73 11.60 -3.05
C VAL A 17 0.96 10.34 -3.44
N ASN A 18 1.28 9.75 -4.59
CA ASN A 18 0.66 8.52 -5.05
C ASN A 18 0.95 7.35 -4.09
N MET A 19 2.19 7.21 -3.64
CA MET A 19 2.55 6.21 -2.62
C MET A 19 1.82 6.46 -1.31
N ALA A 20 1.78 7.71 -0.82
CA ALA A 20 1.07 8.04 0.41
C ALA A 20 -0.44 7.73 0.33
N ARG A 21 -1.08 8.00 -0.82
CA ARG A 21 -2.47 7.59 -1.08
C ARG A 21 -2.63 6.08 -1.11
N TYR A 22 -1.72 5.37 -1.77
CA TYR A 22 -1.73 3.92 -1.82
C TYR A 22 -1.64 3.29 -0.42
N PHE A 23 -0.70 3.76 0.41
CA PHE A 23 -0.56 3.33 1.81
C PHE A 23 -1.83 3.61 2.63
N SER A 24 -2.42 4.79 2.45
CA SER A 24 -3.64 5.18 3.18
C SER A 24 -4.83 4.29 2.79
N SER A 25 -5.03 4.03 1.49
CA SER A 25 -6.08 3.15 1.00
C SER A 25 -5.91 1.71 1.48
N LEU A 26 -4.68 1.18 1.44
CA LEU A 26 -4.38 -0.16 1.96
C LEU A 26 -4.65 -0.27 3.46
N ARG A 27 -4.25 0.75 4.24
CA ARG A 27 -4.52 0.77 5.67
C ARG A 27 -6.02 0.80 5.95
N ALA A 28 -6.79 1.58 5.20
CA ALA A 28 -8.25 1.60 5.29
C ALA A 28 -8.86 0.23 4.95
N LEU A 29 -8.39 -0.40 3.87
CA LEU A 29 -8.84 -1.74 3.46
C LEU A 29 -8.53 -2.80 4.53
N LEU A 30 -7.32 -2.79 5.09
CA LEU A 30 -6.93 -3.69 6.18
C LEU A 30 -7.77 -3.47 7.44
N VAL A 31 -8.11 -2.23 7.77
CA VAL A 31 -9.01 -1.92 8.90
C VAL A 31 -10.42 -2.48 8.64
N VAL A 32 -10.95 -2.34 7.42
CA VAL A 32 -12.24 -2.94 7.05
C VAL A 32 -12.16 -4.46 7.11
N LEU A 33 -11.11 -5.06 6.54
CA LEU A 33 -10.90 -6.52 6.55
C LEU A 33 -10.80 -7.08 7.97
N ARG A 34 -10.17 -6.35 8.89
CA ARG A 34 -10.11 -6.70 10.31
C ARG A 34 -11.50 -6.76 10.96
N ASN A 35 -12.42 -5.90 10.54
CA ASN A 35 -13.78 -5.84 11.09
C ASN A 35 -14.72 -6.86 10.45
N CYS A 36 -14.56 -7.15 9.15
CA CYS A 36 -15.40 -8.12 8.44
C CYS A 36 -14.94 -9.56 8.69
N ASP A 37 -13.64 -9.84 8.57
CA ASP A 37 -13.08 -11.21 8.57
C ASP A 37 -11.70 -11.27 9.25
N PRO A 38 -11.65 -11.42 10.59
CA PRO A 38 -10.40 -11.41 11.35
C PRO A 38 -9.44 -12.55 10.98
N LEU A 39 -9.97 -13.69 10.51
CA LEU A 39 -9.16 -14.81 10.01
C LEU A 39 -8.41 -14.44 8.73
N LEU A 40 -9.09 -13.79 7.78
CA LEU A 40 -8.48 -13.36 6.52
C LEU A 40 -7.44 -12.25 6.76
N TYR A 41 -7.72 -11.33 7.69
CA TYR A 41 -6.76 -10.33 8.16
C TYR A 41 -5.47 -10.98 8.70
N GLN A 42 -5.58 -12.08 9.45
CA GLN A 42 -4.41 -12.81 9.96
C GLN A 42 -3.67 -13.59 8.85
N TYR A 43 -4.39 -14.10 7.85
CA TYR A 43 -3.80 -14.76 6.67
C TYR A 43 -3.00 -13.82 5.78
N VAL A 44 -3.43 -12.57 5.66
CA VAL A 44 -2.71 -11.53 4.92
C VAL A 44 -1.68 -10.80 5.80
N ASP A 45 -1.42 -11.31 7.00
CA ASP A 45 -0.43 -10.74 7.90
C ASP A 45 -0.73 -9.26 8.20
N GLY A 46 -1.99 -8.95 8.56
CA GLY A 46 -2.48 -7.58 8.64
C GLY A 46 -1.73 -6.67 9.61
N GLY A 47 -1.07 -7.23 10.64
CA GLY A 47 -0.14 -6.51 11.51
C GLY A 47 1.27 -6.31 10.93
N GLY A 48 1.70 -7.22 10.05
CA GLY A 48 2.99 -7.21 9.35
C GLY A 48 2.92 -6.69 7.90
N PHE A 49 1.76 -6.26 7.39
CA PHE A 49 1.57 -5.90 5.98
C PHE A 49 2.52 -4.79 5.49
N PHE A 50 2.97 -3.93 6.40
CA PHE A 50 3.94 -2.86 6.12
C PHE A 50 5.34 -3.12 6.72
N THR A 51 5.58 -4.29 7.33
CA THR A 51 6.90 -4.64 7.85
C THR A 51 7.77 -5.23 6.74
N SER A 52 9.08 -5.02 6.81
CA SER A 52 10.08 -5.52 5.84
C SER A 52 10.19 -7.06 5.81
N HIS A 53 9.57 -7.75 6.76
CA HIS A 53 9.38 -9.22 6.80
C HIS A 53 8.10 -9.72 6.11
N GLY A 54 7.24 -8.82 5.63
CA GLY A 54 5.98 -9.17 4.97
C GLY A 54 6.24 -10.02 3.73
N GLN A 55 5.67 -11.23 3.69
CA GLN A 55 5.81 -12.11 2.53
C GLN A 55 4.95 -11.52 1.38
N PRO A 56 5.55 -11.02 0.27
CA PRO A 56 4.79 -10.40 -0.83
C PRO A 56 3.80 -11.39 -1.45
N ASN A 57 4.11 -12.68 -1.39
CA ASN A 57 3.24 -13.76 -1.88
C ASN A 57 1.91 -13.87 -1.08
N LYS A 58 1.91 -13.48 0.21
CA LYS A 58 0.68 -13.41 1.02
C LYS A 58 -0.10 -12.13 0.77
N GLN A 59 0.57 -11.03 0.43
CA GLN A 59 -0.09 -9.76 0.07
C GLN A 59 -0.83 -9.83 -1.26
N VAL A 60 -0.28 -10.57 -2.24
CA VAL A 60 -0.93 -10.78 -3.55
C VAL A 60 -2.28 -11.51 -3.42
N ARG A 61 -2.48 -12.35 -2.41
CA ARG A 61 -3.79 -12.99 -2.17
C ARG A 61 -4.90 -12.01 -1.83
N LEU A 62 -4.59 -10.81 -1.33
CA LEU A 62 -5.56 -9.75 -1.06
C LEU A 62 -5.99 -9.02 -2.35
N VAL A 63 -5.19 -9.11 -3.42
CA VAL A 63 -5.56 -8.65 -4.77
C VAL A 63 -6.43 -9.68 -5.50
N TRP A 64 -6.27 -10.96 -5.17
CA TRP A 64 -7.04 -12.07 -5.76
C TRP A 64 -8.36 -12.38 -5.02
N TYR A 65 -8.59 -11.77 -3.86
CA TYR A 65 -9.85 -11.85 -3.12
C TYR A 65 -10.79 -10.73 -3.57
#